data_AF-T0YAU3-F1
#
_entry.id   AF-T0YAU3-F1
#
_cell.length_a   1.000
_cell.length_b   1.000
_cell.length_c   1.000
_cell.angle_alpha   90.00
_cell.angle_beta   90.00
_cell.angle_gamma   90.00
#
_symmetry.space_group_name_H-M   'P 1'
#
loop_
_entity.id
_entity.type
_entity.pdbx_description
1 polymer ?
#
loop_
_entity_poly.entity_id
_entity_poly.type
_entity_poly.pdbx_seq_one_letter_code
_entity_poly.pdbx_strand_id
1 'polypeptide(L)'
;MSPLERYKYASELLDFEFPALGSPLCQQIKALIELRNGLTHFKPEWDTERVSHAKVEELLRGKIDRSPFLPPTESLFPLGWVSHNCAAWAVRSTVRFILEFERLSGVEGRLETFGDRFSDDG
;
A
#
# COMPACT_ATOMS: atom_id res chain seq x y z
N MET A 1 0.88 -11.17 12.64
CA MET A 1 0.16 -9.89 12.72
C MET A 1 0.70 -8.94 11.66
N SER A 2 -0.15 -8.54 10.71
CA SER A 2 0.16 -7.56 9.67
C SER A 2 0.34 -6.15 10.26
N PRO A 3 1.01 -5.22 9.55
CA PRO A 3 1.07 -3.83 10.00
C PRO A 3 -0.31 -3.23 10.29
N LEU A 4 -1.31 -3.46 9.42
CA LEU A 4 -2.65 -2.90 9.59
C LEU A 4 -3.35 -3.41 10.86
N GLU A 5 -3.17 -4.68 11.21
CA GLU A 5 -3.68 -5.26 12.46
C GLU A 5 -3.03 -4.62 13.70
N ARG A 6 -1.74 -4.28 13.64
CA ARG A 6 -1.05 -3.59 14.75
C ARG A 6 -1.61 -2.20 14.98
N TYR A 7 -1.87 -1.45 13.90
CA TYR A 7 -2.46 -0.11 14.01
C TYR A 7 -3.90 -0.16 14.53
N LYS A 8 -4.71 -1.13 14.10
CA LYS A 8 -6.04 -1.36 14.68
C LYS A 8 -5.97 -1.71 16.18
N TYR A 9 -5.02 -2.56 16.56
CA TYR A 9 -4.82 -2.87 17.97
C TYR A 9 -4.37 -1.62 18.76
N ALA A 10 -3.48 -0.80 18.19
CA ALA A 10 -3.05 0.44 18.81
C ALA A 10 -4.19 1.43 19.01
N SER A 11 -5.16 1.52 18.09
CA SER A 11 -6.34 2.38 18.29
C SER A 11 -7.27 1.88 19.39
N GLU A 12 -7.37 0.56 19.58
CA GLU A 12 -8.11 -0.02 20.72
C GLU A 12 -7.45 0.35 22.05
N LEU A 13 -6.10 0.41 22.09
CA LEU A 13 -5.36 0.82 23.28
C LEU A 13 -5.43 2.34 23.56
N LEU A 14 -5.50 3.14 22.51
CA LEU A 14 -5.55 4.61 22.58
C LEU A 14 -6.98 5.16 22.62
N ASP A 15 -7.98 4.28 22.66
CA ASP A 15 -9.41 4.60 22.74
C ASP A 15 -9.91 5.58 21.68
N PHE A 16 -9.60 5.29 20.41
CA PHE A 16 -10.14 6.04 19.28
C PHE A 16 -10.66 5.13 18.16
N GLU A 17 -11.53 5.68 17.32
CA GLU A 17 -12.12 4.95 16.21
C GLU A 17 -11.12 4.74 15.06
N PHE A 18 -10.75 3.49 14.81
CA PHE A 18 -9.94 3.12 13.66
C PHE A 18 -10.75 3.23 12.35
N PRO A 19 -10.16 3.73 11.25
CA PRO A 19 -10.83 3.72 9.95
C PRO A 19 -11.29 2.32 9.57
N ALA A 20 -12.53 2.21 9.07
CA ALA A 20 -13.08 0.93 8.63
C ALA A 20 -12.11 0.21 7.67
N LEU A 21 -11.97 -1.11 7.80
CA LEU A 21 -11.04 -1.89 6.96
C LEU A 21 -11.38 -1.82 5.47
N GLY A 22 -12.64 -1.53 5.13
CA GLY A 22 -13.10 -1.28 3.78
C GLY A 22 -12.90 0.15 3.26
N SER A 23 -12.39 1.08 4.08
CA SER A 23 -12.13 2.46 3.66
C SER A 23 -11.03 2.53 2.59
N PRO A 24 -11.05 3.55 1.71
CA PRO A 24 -9.99 3.72 0.70
C PRO A 24 -8.58 3.74 1.29
N LEU A 25 -8.42 4.33 2.48
CA LEU A 25 -7.14 4.40 3.19
C LEU A 25 -6.63 3.00 3.58
N CYS A 26 -7.46 2.20 4.26
CA CYS A 26 -7.10 0.84 4.67
C CYS A 26 -6.92 -0.09 3.46
N GLN A 27 -7.70 0.08 2.40
CA GLN A 27 -7.56 -0.70 1.18
C GLN A 27 -6.24 -0.43 0.46
N GLN A 28 -5.78 0.83 0.40
CA GLN A 28 -4.47 1.18 -0.18
C GLN A 28 -3.33 0.53 0.60
N ILE A 29 -3.34 0.63 1.94
CA ILE A 29 -2.32 0.02 2.79
C ILE A 29 -2.34 -1.50 2.72
N LYS A 30 -3.52 -2.11 2.67
CA LYS A 30 -3.65 -3.55 2.46
C LYS A 30 -2.99 -3.96 1.14
N ALA A 31 -3.29 -3.26 0.05
CA ALA A 31 -2.68 -3.56 -1.26
C ALA A 31 -1.15 -3.38 -1.23
N LEU A 32 -0.64 -2.36 -0.53
CA LEU A 32 0.79 -2.13 -0.36
C LEU A 32 1.47 -3.25 0.47
N ILE A 33 0.82 -3.73 1.54
CA ILE A 33 1.32 -4.86 2.33
C ILE A 33 1.41 -6.11 1.46
N GLU A 34 0.38 -6.41 0.66
CA GLU A 34 0.37 -7.56 -0.24
C GLU A 34 1.46 -7.44 -1.32
N LEU A 35 1.63 -6.25 -1.92
CA LEU A 35 2.73 -5.99 -2.86
C LEU A 35 4.10 -6.22 -2.22
N ARG A 36 4.35 -5.62 -1.05
CA ARG A 36 5.61 -5.80 -0.31
C ARG A 36 5.86 -7.28 0.00
N ASN A 37 4.84 -7.99 0.46
CA ASN A 37 4.94 -9.41 0.78
C ASN A 37 5.28 -10.22 -0.46
N GLY A 38 4.63 -9.95 -1.58
CA GLY A 38 4.95 -10.59 -2.86
C GLY A 38 6.41 -10.35 -3.28
N LEU A 39 6.91 -9.11 -3.16
CA LEU A 39 8.29 -8.77 -3.54
C LEU A 39 9.34 -9.34 -2.58
N THR A 40 9.05 -9.38 -1.27
CA THR A 40 10.00 -9.80 -0.23
C THR A 40 10.04 -11.31 -0.04
N HIS A 41 8.87 -11.96 -0.12
CA HIS A 41 8.70 -13.40 0.02
C HIS A 41 8.28 -14.01 -1.31
N PHE A 42 8.98 -13.62 -2.37
CA PHE A 42 8.69 -14.06 -3.73
C PHE A 42 8.70 -15.58 -3.82
N LYS A 43 7.59 -16.15 -4.29
CA LYS A 43 7.48 -17.56 -4.63
C LYS A 43 7.24 -17.63 -6.13
N PRO A 44 8.14 -18.24 -6.91
CA PRO A 44 7.89 -18.43 -8.33
C PRO A 44 6.64 -19.28 -8.50
N GLU A 45 5.71 -18.80 -9.33
CA GLU A 45 4.52 -19.54 -9.76
C GLU A 45 4.70 -19.92 -11.22
N TRP A 46 4.29 -21.13 -11.58
CA TRP A 46 4.17 -21.50 -12.99
C TRP A 46 3.07 -20.66 -13.63
N ASP A 47 3.20 -20.36 -14.94
CA ASP A 47 2.21 -19.53 -15.64
C ASP A 47 0.79 -20.10 -15.58
N THR A 48 0.66 -21.43 -15.42
CA THR A 48 -0.60 -22.14 -15.26
C THR A 48 -1.19 -22.11 -13.84
N GLU A 49 -0.44 -21.59 -12.85
CA GLU A 49 -0.75 -21.63 -11.42
C GLU A 49 -0.58 -20.26 -10.74
N ARG A 50 -0.82 -19.16 -11.47
CA ARG A 50 -0.61 -17.76 -11.03
C ARG A 50 -1.62 -17.25 -10.00
N VAL A 51 -1.84 -17.97 -8.91
CA VAL A 51 -2.90 -17.65 -7.93
C VAL A 51 -2.52 -16.45 -7.06
N SER A 52 -1.33 -16.42 -6.48
CA SER A 52 -0.92 -15.34 -5.59
C SER A 52 -0.54 -14.08 -6.36
N HIS A 53 0.10 -14.23 -7.52
CA HIS A 53 0.47 -13.09 -8.37
C HIS A 53 -0.76 -12.39 -8.95
N ALA A 54 -1.76 -13.14 -9.46
CA ALA A 54 -2.99 -12.55 -9.97
C ALA A 54 -3.81 -11.81 -8.88
N LYS A 55 -3.77 -12.30 -7.64
CA LYS A 55 -4.41 -11.62 -6.51
C LYS A 55 -3.79 -10.26 -6.24
N VAL A 56 -2.46 -10.15 -6.27
CA VAL A 56 -1.76 -8.87 -6.11
C VAL A 56 -2.07 -7.94 -7.29
N GLU A 57 -2.13 -8.47 -8.51
CA GLU A 57 -2.55 -7.73 -9.71
C GLU A 57 -3.93 -7.11 -9.59
N GLU A 58 -4.90 -7.89 -9.15
CA GLU A 58 -6.24 -7.37 -8.98
C GLU A 58 -6.34 -6.33 -7.86
N LEU A 59 -5.59 -6.50 -6.77
CA LEU A 59 -5.55 -5.53 -5.68
C LEU A 59 -4.96 -4.18 -6.11
N LEU A 60 -3.96 -4.19 -6.98
CA LEU A 60 -3.26 -2.99 -7.45
C LEU A 60 -3.89 -2.34 -8.68
N ARG A 61 -4.81 -3.03 -9.36
CA ARG A 61 -5.55 -2.49 -10.49
C ARG A 61 -6.22 -1.16 -10.12
N GLY A 62 -5.97 -0.13 -10.93
CA GLY A 62 -6.50 1.22 -10.72
C GLY A 62 -5.88 2.00 -9.56
N LYS A 63 -4.87 1.46 -8.87
CA LYS A 63 -4.12 2.18 -7.80
C LYS A 63 -2.75 2.66 -8.26
N ILE A 64 -2.12 1.92 -9.16
CA ILE A 64 -0.79 2.22 -9.69
C ILE A 64 -0.83 2.03 -11.20
N ASP A 65 -0.25 2.99 -11.91
CA ASP A 65 0.01 2.82 -13.33
C ASP A 65 1.12 1.80 -13.57
N ARG A 66 0.96 1.03 -14.64
CA ARG A 66 1.98 0.08 -15.10
C ARG A 66 3.28 0.81 -15.43
N SER A 67 4.39 0.13 -15.19
CA SER A 67 5.72 0.56 -15.65
C SER A 67 5.72 0.84 -17.15
N PRO A 68 6.19 2.02 -17.59
CA PRO A 68 6.28 2.37 -19.01
C PRO A 68 7.40 1.58 -19.73
N PHE A 69 8.22 0.85 -18.99
CA PHE A 69 9.38 0.12 -19.52
C PHE A 69 9.04 -1.29 -20.03
N LEU A 70 7.80 -1.76 -19.86
CA LEU A 70 7.38 -3.10 -20.25
C LEU A 70 6.19 -3.07 -21.20
N PRO A 71 6.18 -3.93 -22.25
CA PRO A 71 5.07 -4.00 -23.18
C PRO A 71 3.79 -4.45 -22.45
N PRO A 72 2.58 -4.02 -22.89
CA PRO A 72 1.32 -4.37 -22.21
C PRO A 72 1.03 -5.88 -22.12
N THR A 73 1.66 -6.68 -22.97
CA THR A 73 1.54 -8.14 -23.00
C THR A 73 2.29 -8.83 -21.88
N GLU A 74 3.21 -8.13 -21.20
CA GLU A 74 3.98 -8.78 -20.14
C GLU A 74 3.21 -8.94 -18.83
N SER A 75 3.64 -9.91 -18.03
CA SER A 75 3.17 -10.11 -16.65
C SER A 75 3.31 -8.82 -15.82
N LEU A 76 2.27 -8.46 -15.06
CA LEU A 76 2.33 -7.28 -14.20
C LEU A 76 3.16 -7.55 -12.94
N PHE A 77 3.05 -8.73 -12.34
CA PHE A 77 3.90 -9.10 -11.21
C PHE A 77 5.13 -9.92 -11.64
N PRO A 78 6.33 -9.65 -11.08
CA PRO A 78 6.67 -8.48 -10.25
C PRO A 78 7.09 -7.24 -11.06
N LEU A 79 7.47 -7.41 -12.33
CA LEU A 79 8.20 -6.38 -13.09
C LEU A 79 7.32 -5.22 -13.56
N GLY A 80 6.04 -5.46 -13.82
CA GLY A 80 5.07 -4.47 -14.31
C GLY A 80 4.83 -3.29 -13.36
N TRP A 81 5.27 -3.36 -12.10
CA TRP A 81 5.24 -2.22 -11.16
C TRP A 81 6.62 -1.78 -10.69
N VAL A 82 7.70 -2.26 -11.30
CA VAL A 82 9.04 -1.72 -11.02
C VAL A 82 9.19 -0.40 -11.79
N SER A 83 8.65 0.68 -11.20
CA SER A 83 8.67 2.03 -11.77
C SER A 83 8.60 3.11 -10.70
N HIS A 84 8.90 4.35 -11.09
CA HIS A 84 8.72 5.53 -10.24
C HIS A 84 7.29 5.63 -9.68
N ASN A 85 6.28 5.34 -10.50
CA ASN A 85 4.87 5.48 -10.12
C ASN A 85 4.50 4.57 -8.95
N CYS A 86 4.99 3.33 -8.95
CA CYS A 86 4.79 2.41 -7.83
C CYS A 86 5.49 2.89 -6.56
N ALA A 87 6.74 3.34 -6.66
CA ALA A 87 7.50 3.84 -5.52
C ALA A 87 6.84 5.09 -4.91
N ALA A 88 6.45 6.04 -5.76
CA ALA A 88 5.78 7.27 -5.35
C ALA A 88 4.42 6.98 -4.71
N TRP A 89 3.61 6.10 -5.32
CA TRP A 89 2.35 5.64 -4.74
C TRP A 89 2.55 5.00 -3.36
N ALA A 90 3.51 4.08 -3.22
CA ALA A 90 3.77 3.38 -1.97
C ALA A 90 4.12 4.35 -0.82
N VAL A 91 4.99 5.32 -1.09
CA VAL A 91 5.37 6.37 -0.13
C VAL A 91 4.16 7.23 0.23
N ARG A 92 3.42 7.75 -0.77
CA ARG A 92 2.24 8.60 -0.52
C ARG A 92 1.17 7.88 0.29
N SER A 93 0.82 6.65 -0.07
CA SER A 93 -0.17 5.86 0.66
C SER A 93 0.25 5.62 2.11
N THR A 94 1.55 5.34 2.35
CA THR A 94 2.09 5.15 3.70
C THR A 94 2.03 6.43 4.52
N VAL A 95 2.48 7.56 3.96
CA VAL A 95 2.46 8.85 4.65
C VAL A 95 1.03 9.26 4.99
N ARG A 96 0.09 9.17 4.04
CA ARG A 96 -1.33 9.47 4.29
C ARG A 96 -1.92 8.65 5.42
N PHE A 97 -1.61 7.35 5.45
CA PHE A 97 -2.08 6.48 6.51
C PHE A 97 -1.52 6.86 7.88
N ILE A 98 -0.22 7.16 7.96
CA ILE A 98 0.41 7.53 9.22
C ILE A 98 -0.13 8.88 9.71
N LEU A 99 -0.23 9.89 8.83
CA LEU A 99 -0.79 11.19 9.18
C LEU A 99 -2.23 11.09 9.68
N GLU A 100 -3.07 10.29 9.01
CA GLU A 100 -4.45 10.10 9.46
C GLU A 100 -4.50 9.36 10.81
N PHE A 101 -3.61 8.40 11.04
CA PHE A 101 -3.50 7.73 12.33
C PHE A 101 -3.03 8.70 13.43
N GLU A 102 -2.00 9.50 13.18
CA GLU A 102 -1.49 10.54 14.09
C GLU A 102 -2.62 11.53 14.44
N ARG A 103 -3.35 12.01 13.42
CA ARG A 103 -4.50 12.91 13.57
C ARG A 103 -5.62 12.33 14.44
N LEU A 104 -5.99 11.07 14.23
CA LEU A 104 -7.06 10.40 14.98
C LEU A 104 -6.65 10.03 16.40
N SER A 105 -5.38 9.65 16.59
CA SER A 105 -4.86 9.21 17.88
C SER A 105 -4.45 10.36 18.81
N GLY A 106 -4.21 11.56 18.27
CA GLY A 106 -3.67 12.69 19.02
C GLY A 106 -2.21 12.50 19.45
N VAL A 107 -1.53 11.47 18.95
CA VAL A 107 -0.10 11.25 19.18
C VAL A 107 0.69 12.23 18.32
N GLU A 108 1.66 12.92 18.94
CA GLU A 108 2.54 13.84 18.21
C GLU A 108 3.36 13.06 17.16
N GLY A 109 3.05 13.36 15.90
CA GLY A 109 3.62 12.71 14.75
C GLY A 109 4.93 13.35 14.29
N ARG A 110 5.87 12.54 13.83
CA ARG A 110 7.10 13.07 13.19
C ARG A 110 6.90 13.36 11.71
N LEU A 111 5.82 12.88 11.12
CA LEU A 111 5.55 13.03 9.69
C LEU A 111 4.76 14.29 9.35
N GLU A 112 4.12 14.95 10.32
CA GLU A 112 3.45 16.24 10.11
C GLU A 112 4.40 17.28 9.51
N THR A 113 5.67 17.30 9.95
CA THR A 113 6.72 18.17 9.39
C THR A 113 6.96 17.95 7.89
N PHE A 114 6.55 16.80 7.35
CA PHE A 114 6.70 16.44 5.94
C PHE A 114 5.36 16.38 5.19
N GLY A 115 4.23 16.68 5.84
CA GLY A 115 2.88 16.56 5.26
C GLY A 115 2.75 17.29 3.93
N ASP A 116 3.24 18.53 3.86
CA ASP A 116 3.20 19.38 2.67
C ASP A 116 3.92 18.78 1.46
N ARG A 117 4.89 17.86 1.66
CA ARG A 117 5.62 17.21 0.56
C ARG A 117 4.84 16.05 -0.08
N PHE A 118 3.74 15.64 0.56
CA PHE A 118 2.94 14.47 0.15
C PHE A 118 1.43 14.77 0.02
N SER A 119 1.02 16.00 0.37
CA SER A 119 -0.20 16.66 -0.09
C SER A 119 -0.14 16.77 -1.62
N ASP A 120 -1.20 16.34 -2.31
CA ASP A 120 -1.19 16.09 -3.76
C ASP A 120 -0.71 17.27 -4.63
N ASP A 121 0.39 17.05 -5.36
CA ASP A 121 0.61 17.60 -6.71
C ASP A 121 0.88 16.41 -7.64
N GLY A 122 -0.11 16.08 -8.47
CA GLY A 122 -0.05 15.05 -9.52
C GLY A 122 -1.30 14.19 -9.61
#